data_AF-A0A0F9NF83-F1
#
_entry.id   AF-A0A0F9NF83-F1
#
_cell.length_a   1.000
_cell.length_b   1.000
_cell.length_c   1.000
_cell.angle_alpha   90.00
_cell.angle_beta   90.00
_cell.angle_gamma   90.00
#
_symmetry.space_group_name_H-M   'P 1'
#
loop_
_entity.id
_entity.type
_entity.pdbx_description
1 polymer ?
#
loop_
_entity_poly.entity_id
_entity_poly.type
_entity_poly.pdbx_seq_one_letter_code
_entity_poly.pdbx_strand_id
1 'polypeptide(L)'
;MKLTNDQLYTLRHMLGINTPYDRVPKPYRDYAAVPPGDAEFLELERLGAVERYTASLGEYTYFRCTEAGKLAAIRSHKTIRKTKPQRRYSAYLDMIDAFQDLTFKEFLTRPEFKEDRENA
;
A
#
# COMPACT_ATOMS: atom_id res chain seq x y z
N MET A 1 2.02 19.43 -3.86
CA MET A 1 2.00 18.52 -5.03
C MET A 1 0.56 18.04 -5.25
N LYS A 2 0.03 18.18 -6.46
CA LYS A 2 -1.31 17.69 -6.85
C LYS A 2 -1.11 16.52 -7.81
N LEU A 3 -1.45 15.31 -7.36
CA LEU A 3 -1.31 14.07 -8.14
C LEU A 3 -2.68 13.56 -8.58
N THR A 4 -2.73 12.89 -9.72
CA THR A 4 -3.93 12.18 -10.19
C THR A 4 -4.18 10.92 -9.36
N ASN A 5 -5.37 10.32 -9.48
CA ASN A 5 -5.67 9.06 -8.80
C ASN A 5 -4.75 7.91 -9.28
N ASP A 6 -4.39 7.91 -10.56
CA ASP A 6 -3.52 6.91 -11.17
C ASP A 6 -2.09 7.06 -10.66
N GLN A 7 -1.56 8.30 -10.64
CA GLN A 7 -0.26 8.59 -10.04
C GLN A 7 -0.20 8.18 -8.56
N LEU A 8 -1.27 8.46 -7.80
CA LEU A 8 -1.37 8.02 -6.40
C LEU A 8 -1.47 6.50 -6.29
N TYR A 9 -2.13 5.82 -7.24
CA TYR A 9 -2.16 4.36 -7.31
C TYR A 9 -0.76 3.80 -7.54
N THR A 10 -0.02 4.35 -8.50
CA THR A 10 1.36 3.96 -8.81
C THR A 10 2.28 4.15 -7.62
N LEU A 11 2.20 5.28 -6.91
CA LEU A 11 2.98 5.47 -5.67
C LEU A 11 2.58 4.51 -4.55
N ARG A 12 1.28 4.22 -4.36
CA ARG A 12 0.86 3.22 -3.37
C ARG A 12 1.36 1.83 -3.74
N HIS A 13 1.32 1.47 -5.03
CA HIS A 13 1.81 0.19 -5.51
C HIS A 13 3.33 0.08 -5.33
N MET A 14 4.08 1.12 -5.71
CA MET A 14 5.53 1.23 -5.49
C MET A 14 5.89 1.02 -4.02
N LEU A 15 5.11 1.57 -3.09
CA LEU A 15 5.34 1.44 -1.65
C LEU A 15 4.79 0.14 -1.03
N GLY A 16 4.04 -0.65 -1.80
CA GLY A 16 3.40 -1.88 -1.31
C GLY A 16 2.21 -1.63 -0.38
N ILE A 17 1.57 -0.46 -0.48
CA ILE A 17 0.42 -0.05 0.34
C ILE A 17 -0.86 0.09 -0.50
N ASN A 18 -0.98 -0.68 -1.59
CA ASN A 18 -2.16 -0.66 -2.45
C ASN A 18 -3.30 -1.57 -1.95
N THR A 19 -3.09 -2.31 -0.85
CA THR A 19 -4.17 -3.07 -0.21
C THR A 19 -5.15 -2.13 0.51
N PRO A 20 -6.47 -2.27 0.26
CA PRO A 20 -7.47 -1.42 0.90
C PRO A 20 -7.90 -1.95 2.28
N TYR A 21 -7.38 -3.11 2.70
CA TYR A 21 -7.78 -3.78 3.95
C TYR A 21 -6.99 -3.32 5.17
N ASP A 22 -5.83 -2.70 4.97
CA ASP A 22 -5.04 -2.15 6.06
C ASP A 22 -5.72 -0.93 6.68
N ARG A 23 -5.77 -0.88 8.01
CA ARG A 23 -6.20 0.32 8.72
C ARG A 23 -5.17 1.44 8.61
N VAL A 24 -3.90 1.06 8.79
CA VAL A 24 -2.71 1.92 8.76
C VAL A 24 -1.76 1.33 7.72
N PRO A 25 -1.54 2.00 6.57
CA PRO A 25 -0.63 1.48 5.55
C PRO A 25 0.80 1.43 6.09
N LYS A 26 1.51 0.33 5.84
CA LYS A 26 2.91 0.12 6.23
C LYS A 26 3.78 -0.07 4.99
N PRO A 27 4.41 1.00 4.47
CA PRO A 27 5.36 0.86 3.36
C PRO A 27 6.50 -0.10 3.74
N TYR A 28 6.78 -1.08 2.89
CA TYR A 28 7.89 -2.04 3.10
C TYR A 28 8.96 -1.98 2.01
N ARG A 29 8.72 -1.18 0.97
CA ARG A 29 9.64 -0.90 -0.14
C ARG A 29 9.43 0.53 -0.61
N ASP A 30 10.39 1.10 -1.34
CA ASP A 30 10.28 2.46 -1.87
C ASP A 30 10.98 2.66 -3.23
N TYR A 31 11.15 1.59 -4.00
CA TYR A 31 11.74 1.64 -5.33
C TYR A 31 10.85 0.99 -6.39
N ALA A 32 11.08 1.36 -7.65
CA ALA A 32 10.47 0.77 -8.84
C ALA A 32 11.52 0.63 -9.93
N ALA A 33 11.50 -0.50 -10.64
CA ALA A 33 12.26 -0.72 -11.86
C ALA A 33 11.31 -0.62 -13.05
N VAL A 34 11.57 0.29 -13.97
CA VAL A 34 10.67 0.57 -15.11
C VAL A 34 11.44 0.66 -16.42
N PRO A 35 10.78 0.43 -17.57
CA PRO A 35 11.43 0.61 -18.86
C PRO A 35 12.02 2.03 -19.01
N PRO A 36 13.17 2.18 -19.68
CA PRO A 36 13.74 3.48 -19.97
C PRO A 36 12.75 4.36 -20.75
N GLY A 37 12.59 5.60 -20.31
CA GLY A 37 11.67 6.54 -20.95
C GLY A 37 10.20 6.35 -20.56
N ASP A 38 9.89 5.55 -19.53
CA ASP A 38 8.53 5.43 -18.99
C ASP A 38 7.94 6.81 -18.65
N ALA A 39 6.90 7.21 -19.41
CA ALA A 39 6.35 8.55 -19.34
C ALA A 39 5.69 8.85 -17.98
N GLU A 40 5.16 7.83 -17.30
CA GLU A 40 4.53 8.00 -16.00
C GLU A 40 5.57 8.31 -14.92
N PHE A 41 6.67 7.57 -14.89
CA PHE A 41 7.74 7.81 -13.91
C PHE A 41 8.53 9.08 -14.18
N LEU A 42 8.70 9.47 -15.45
CA LEU A 42 9.28 10.77 -15.80
C LEU A 42 8.41 11.93 -15.32
N GLU A 43 7.08 11.81 -15.44
CA GLU A 43 6.17 12.83 -14.92
C GLU A 43 6.16 12.86 -13.39
N LEU A 44 6.17 11.70 -12.73
CA LEU A 44 6.30 11.62 -11.26
C LEU A 44 7.63 12.22 -10.77
N GLU A 45 8.72 12.04 -11.50
CA GLU A 45 10.02 12.66 -11.25
C GLU A 45 9.93 14.18 -11.40
N ARG A 46 9.35 14.67 -12.51
CA ARG A 46 9.12 16.11 -12.74
C ARG A 46 8.27 16.75 -11.63
N LEU A 47 7.31 16.01 -11.07
CA LEU A 47 6.45 16.45 -9.97
C LEU A 47 7.12 16.35 -8.59
N GLY A 48 8.32 15.75 -8.50
CA GLY A 48 9.07 15.54 -7.27
C GLY A 48 8.52 14.42 -6.37
N ALA A 49 7.68 13.53 -6.92
CA ALA A 49 7.13 12.38 -6.19
C ALA A 49 8.13 11.22 -6.10
N VAL A 50 8.99 11.10 -7.11
CA VAL A 50 10.07 10.11 -7.17
C VAL A 50 11.35 10.79 -7.64
N GLU A 51 12.47 10.09 -7.49
CA GLU A 51 13.76 10.50 -8.03
C GLU A 51 14.52 9.28 -8.54
N ARG A 52 15.38 9.46 -9.55
CA ARG A 52 16.26 8.39 -10.02
C ARG A 52 17.21 7.98 -8.90
N TYR A 53 17.19 6.70 -8.57
CA TYR A 53 18.06 6.12 -7.55
C TYR A 53 19.42 5.71 -8.11
N THR A 54 19.45 5.13 -9.32
CA THR A 54 20.68 4.75 -10.00
C THR A 54 20.54 4.93 -11.52
N ALA A 55 21.67 5.17 -12.19
CA ALA A 55 21.78 5.08 -13.62
C ALA A 55 21.68 3.59 -14.00
N SER A 56 20.54 3.21 -14.59
CA SER A 56 20.25 1.98 -15.33
C SER A 56 21.08 0.74 -14.96
N LEU A 57 20.52 -0.15 -14.13
CA LEU A 57 21.05 -1.52 -14.00
C LEU A 57 20.41 -2.38 -15.08
N GLY A 58 21.18 -2.67 -16.13
CA GLY A 58 20.71 -3.44 -17.29
C GLY A 58 19.67 -2.65 -18.10
N GLU A 59 18.53 -3.29 -18.38
CA GLU A 59 17.48 -2.76 -19.26
C GLU A 59 16.44 -1.89 -18.55
N TYR A 60 16.63 -1.56 -17.27
CA TYR A 60 15.64 -0.81 -16.46
C TYR A 60 16.21 0.46 -15.86
N THR A 61 15.36 1.49 -15.76
CA THR A 61 15.61 2.68 -14.94
C THR A 61 14.99 2.49 -13.57
N TYR A 62 15.75 2.80 -12.52
CA TYR A 62 15.31 2.63 -11.15
C TYR A 62 14.97 3.99 -10.52
N PHE A 63 13.74 4.09 -10.03
CA PHE A 63 13.26 5.24 -9.28
C PHE A 63 13.07 4.86 -7.82
N ARG A 64 13.29 5.82 -6.92
CA ARG A 64 12.89 5.73 -5.51
C ARG A 64 11.88 6.81 -5.17
N CYS A 65 10.99 6.52 -4.22
CA CYS A 65 9.94 7.44 -3.80
C CYS A 65 10.56 8.51 -2.88
N THR A 66 10.32 9.79 -3.18
CA THR A 66 10.75 10.87 -2.27
C THR A 66 9.88 10.86 -1.00
N GLU A 67 10.32 11.54 0.05
CA GLU A 67 9.50 11.69 1.26
C GLU A 67 8.16 12.40 0.96
N ALA A 68 8.15 13.35 0.03
CA ALA A 68 6.92 13.99 -0.43
C ALA A 68 5.98 13.01 -1.15
N GLY A 69 6.52 12.13 -2.00
CA GLY A 69 5.77 11.05 -2.66
C GLY A 69 5.21 10.04 -1.66
N LYS A 70 6.03 9.60 -0.70
CA LYS A 70 5.62 8.69 0.39
C LYS A 70 4.43 9.25 1.16
N LEU A 71 4.53 10.50 1.61
CA LEU A 71 3.45 11.16 2.34
C LEU A 71 2.19 11.34 1.50
N ALA A 72 2.32 11.63 0.19
CA ALA A 72 1.18 11.72 -0.71
C ALA A 72 0.45 10.37 -0.85
N ALA A 73 1.21 9.29 -1.05
CA ALA A 73 0.67 7.94 -1.16
C ALA A 73 -0.02 7.49 0.14
N ILE A 74 0.63 7.67 1.30
CA ILE A 74 0.05 7.34 2.62
C ILE A 74 -1.25 8.12 2.86
N ARG A 75 -1.26 9.43 2.59
CA ARG A 75 -2.48 10.25 2.74
C ARG A 75 -3.59 9.83 1.79
N SER A 76 -3.24 9.35 0.60
CA SER A 76 -4.22 8.86 -0.37
C SER A 76 -4.80 7.50 -0.01
N HIS A 77 -4.13 6.69 0.82
CA HIS A 77 -4.61 5.35 1.20
C HIS A 77 -6.05 5.36 1.73
N LYS A 78 -6.40 6.39 2.52
CA LYS A 78 -7.74 6.56 3.07
C LYS A 78 -8.85 6.58 2.02
N THR A 79 -8.56 6.93 0.77
CA THR A 79 -9.56 7.00 -0.32
C THR A 79 -9.89 5.64 -0.89
N ILE A 80 -8.97 4.67 -0.79
CA ILE A 80 -9.19 3.29 -1.24
C ILE A 80 -9.60 2.35 -0.11
N ARG A 81 -9.40 2.76 1.14
CA ARG A 81 -9.61 1.93 2.33
C ARG A 81 -11.04 1.41 2.44
N LYS A 82 -11.19 0.11 2.64
CA LYS A 82 -12.49 -0.54 2.87
C LYS A 82 -13.09 -0.14 4.21
N THR A 83 -14.39 -0.40 4.34
CA THR A 83 -15.15 -0.16 5.57
C THR A 83 -14.64 -1.03 6.71
N LYS A 84 -14.86 -0.60 7.97
CA LYS A 84 -14.42 -1.35 9.15
C LYS A 84 -14.92 -2.82 9.18
N PRO A 85 -16.20 -3.13 8.85
CA PRO A 85 -16.66 -4.52 8.79
C PRO A 85 -15.90 -5.36 7.76
N GLN A 86 -15.61 -4.80 6.57
CA GLN A 86 -14.86 -5.50 5.53
C GLN A 86 -13.41 -5.75 5.93
N ARG A 87 -12.77 -4.80 6.62
CA ARG A 87 -11.39 -4.99 7.12
C ARG A 87 -11.34 -6.06 8.21
N ARG A 88 -12.30 -6.07 9.14
CA ARG A 88 -12.44 -7.14 10.14
C ARG A 88 -12.67 -8.51 9.52
N TYR A 89 -13.47 -8.58 8.45
CA TYR A 89 -13.66 -9.83 7.73
C TYR A 89 -12.37 -10.29 7.04
N SER A 90 -11.58 -9.37 6.45
CA SER A 90 -10.26 -9.71 5.93
C SER A 90 -9.34 -10.26 7.02
N ALA A 91 -9.25 -9.60 8.18
CA ALA A 91 -8.43 -10.07 9.30
C ALA A 91 -8.89 -11.44 9.82
N TYR A 92 -10.20 -11.73 9.76
CA TYR A 92 -10.70 -13.07 10.04
C TYR A 92 -10.19 -14.10 9.03
N LEU A 93 -10.23 -13.79 7.72
CA LEU A 93 -9.72 -14.69 6.68
C LEU A 93 -8.22 -14.97 6.83
N ASP A 94 -7.44 -14.01 7.34
CA ASP A 94 -6.02 -14.25 7.64
C ASP A 94 -5.83 -15.19 8.85
N MET A 95 -6.80 -15.21 9.78
CA MET A 95 -6.74 -16.03 11.00
C MET A 95 -7.19 -17.47 10.79
N ILE A 96 -8.11 -17.74 9.86
CA ILE A 96 -8.60 -19.11 9.63
C ILE A 96 -7.51 -20.04 9.11
N ASP A 97 -6.48 -19.51 8.46
CA ASP A 97 -5.32 -20.29 8.02
C ASP A 97 -4.55 -20.90 9.21
N ALA A 98 -4.58 -20.24 10.37
CA ALA A 98 -3.97 -20.72 11.62
C ALA A 98 -4.98 -21.43 12.56
N PHE A 99 -6.25 -21.00 12.53
CA PHE A 99 -7.33 -21.53 13.37
C PHE A 99 -8.48 -22.04 12.51
N GLN A 100 -8.33 -23.26 11.97
CA GLN A 100 -9.26 -23.79 10.95
C GLN A 100 -10.71 -23.92 11.43
N ASP A 101 -10.94 -24.14 12.73
CA ASP A 101 -12.28 -24.23 13.32
C ASP A 101 -12.85 -22.87 13.76
N LEU A 102 -12.12 -21.78 13.58
CA LEU A 102 -12.56 -20.44 13.99
C LEU A 102 -13.70 -19.97 13.08
N THR A 103 -14.87 -19.77 13.67
CA THR A 103 -15.98 -19.12 12.98
C THR A 103 -15.84 -17.60 13.02
N PHE A 104 -16.43 -16.88 12.05
CA PHE A 104 -16.44 -15.42 12.08
C PHE A 104 -17.13 -14.86 13.32
N LYS A 105 -18.16 -15.53 13.83
CA LYS A 105 -18.84 -15.14 15.08
C LYS A 105 -17.88 -15.21 16.25
N GLU A 106 -17.14 -16.30 16.39
CA GLU A 106 -16.14 -16.47 17.44
C GLU A 106 -15.00 -15.46 17.31
N PHE A 107 -14.53 -15.21 16.08
CA PHE A 107 -13.57 -14.14 15.83
C PHE A 107 -14.08 -12.80 16.34
N LEU A 108 -15.37 -12.47 16.16
CA LEU A 108 -15.97 -11.22 16.61
C LEU A 108 -16.17 -11.13 18.14
N THR A 109 -16.43 -12.25 18.81
CA THR A 109 -16.85 -12.25 20.22
C THR A 109 -15.77 -12.68 21.20
N ARG A 110 -14.82 -13.54 20.81
CA ARG A 110 -13.81 -14.07 21.74
C ARG A 110 -12.82 -12.96 22.15
N PRO A 111 -12.46 -12.83 23.44
CA PRO A 111 -11.54 -11.79 23.90
C PRO A 111 -10.15 -11.87 23.27
N GLU A 112 -9.67 -13.08 22.96
CA GLU A 112 -8.33 -13.33 22.40
C GLU A 112 -8.08 -12.60 21.07
N PHE A 113 -9.07 -12.48 20.19
CA PHE A 113 -8.93 -11.78 18.90
C PHE A 113 -9.26 -10.28 18.98
N LYS A 114 -9.36 -9.70 20.19
CA LYS A 114 -9.76 -8.30 20.36
C LYS A 114 -8.80 -7.35 19.66
N GLU A 115 -7.51 -7.59 19.81
CA GLU A 115 -6.48 -6.75 19.22
C GLU A 115 -6.54 -6.79 17.69
N ASP A 116 -6.71 -7.97 17.08
CA ASP A 116 -6.83 -8.12 15.63
C ASP A 116 -8.03 -7.35 15.07
N ARG A 117 -9.18 -7.40 15.76
CA ARG A 117 -10.40 -6.66 15.39
C ARG A 117 -10.31 -5.15 15.55
N GLU A 118 -9.43 -4.69 16.43
CA GLU A 118 -9.19 -3.26 16.69
C GLU A 118 -8.14 -2.70 15.73
N ASN A 119 -7.19 -3.55 15.32
CA ASN A 119 -6.17 -3.21 14.34
C ASN A 119 -6.68 -3.28 12.89
N ALA A 120 -7.75 -4.04 12.63
CA ALA A 120 -8.54 -4.02 11.39
C ALA A 120 -9.52 -2.82 11.32
#